data_AF-A0A553LBT6-F1
#
_entry.id   AF-A0A553LBT6-F1
#
_cell.length_a   1.000
_cell.length_b   1.000
_cell.length_c   1.000
_cell.angle_alpha   90.00
_cell.angle_beta   90.00
_cell.angle_gamma   90.00
#
_symmetry.space_group_name_H-M   'P 1'
#
loop_
_entity.id
_entity.type
_entity.pdbx_description
1 polymer ?
#
loop_
_entity_poly.entity_id
_entity_poly.type
_entity_poly.pdbx_seq_one_letter_code
_entity_poly.pdbx_strand_id
1 'polypeptide(L)'
;ELDEAKQRLLFGFFETYLRLSEEEEAKLRNEVSQMETKEAKQVMELIVSYEQRGMEKGIQQGVKQGMKQGRQKGIEEGKLDVVKRMLAKGYDVDTIHELTGLPVEKIERVKG
;
A
#
# COMPACT_ATOMS: atom_id res chain seq x y z
N GLU A 1 -26.77 -23.57 -7.59
CA GLU A 1 -25.51 -22.79 -7.60
C GLU A 1 -25.83 -21.39 -8.09
N LEU A 2 -25.17 -20.37 -7.53
CA LEU A 2 -25.15 -19.05 -8.14
C LEU A 2 -24.07 -19.06 -9.22
N ASP A 3 -24.43 -18.69 -10.44
CA ASP A 3 -23.50 -18.52 -11.55
C ASP A 3 -22.41 -17.47 -11.19
N GLU A 4 -21.16 -17.73 -11.57
CA GLU A 4 -19.98 -16.90 -11.28
C GLU A 4 -20.18 -15.44 -11.73
N ALA A 5 -20.92 -15.26 -12.83
CA ALA A 5 -21.31 -13.93 -13.33
C ALA A 5 -22.29 -13.22 -12.38
N LYS A 6 -23.25 -13.94 -11.78
CA LYS A 6 -24.19 -13.39 -10.79
C LYS A 6 -23.47 -13.03 -9.49
N GLN A 7 -22.50 -13.84 -9.08
CA GLN A 7 -21.64 -13.51 -7.93
C GLN A 7 -20.85 -12.24 -8.18
N ARG A 8 -20.23 -12.07 -9.36
CA ARG A 8 -19.55 -10.81 -9.74
C ARG A 8 -20.48 -9.61 -9.79
N LEU A 9 -21.71 -9.77 -10.25
CA LEU A 9 -22.68 -8.67 -10.33
C LEU A 9 -23.17 -8.23 -8.94
N LEU A 10 -23.58 -9.18 -8.10
CA LEU A 10 -23.91 -8.94 -6.69
C LEU A 10 -22.73 -8.27 -5.98
N PHE A 11 -21.53 -8.78 -6.20
CA PHE A 11 -20.29 -8.25 -5.64
C PHE A 11 -20.00 -6.81 -6.08
N GLY A 12 -20.07 -6.50 -7.38
CA GLY A 12 -19.87 -5.13 -7.87
C GLY A 12 -20.90 -4.15 -7.30
N PHE A 13 -22.13 -4.63 -7.08
CA PHE A 13 -23.16 -3.85 -6.41
C PHE A 13 -22.80 -3.58 -4.94
N PHE A 14 -22.41 -4.61 -4.17
CA PHE A 14 -22.03 -4.42 -2.77
C PHE A 14 -20.79 -3.53 -2.61
N GLU A 15 -19.72 -3.73 -3.39
CA GLU A 15 -18.50 -2.91 -3.31
C GLU A 15 -18.75 -1.42 -3.65
N THR A 16 -19.66 -1.16 -4.59
CA THR A 16 -19.91 0.20 -5.06
C THR A 16 -20.95 0.93 -4.20
N TYR A 17 -21.95 0.22 -3.69
CA TYR A 17 -23.14 0.83 -3.08
C TYR A 17 -23.36 0.48 -1.60
N LEU A 18 -22.69 -0.54 -1.06
CA LEU A 18 -22.79 -0.94 0.35
C LEU A 18 -21.42 -0.88 1.02
N ARG A 19 -21.11 0.30 1.58
CA ARG A 19 -20.04 0.46 2.56
C ARG A 19 -20.65 0.37 3.94
N LEU A 20 -20.51 -0.79 4.56
CA LEU A 20 -20.88 -1.00 5.94
C LEU A 20 -19.77 -0.45 6.85
N SER A 21 -20.17 0.13 7.97
CA SER A 21 -19.30 0.36 9.11
C SER A 21 -18.95 -0.96 9.81
N GLU A 22 -17.91 -0.96 10.65
CA GLU A 22 -17.52 -2.14 11.44
C GLU A 22 -18.70 -2.68 12.29
N GLU A 23 -19.53 -1.79 12.82
CA GLU A 23 -20.73 -2.16 13.59
C GLU A 23 -21.78 -2.84 12.72
N GLU A 24 -22.01 -2.33 11.51
CA GLU A 24 -22.97 -2.90 10.57
C GLU A 24 -22.50 -4.24 10.00
N GLU A 25 -21.20 -4.40 9.73
CA GLU A 25 -20.60 -5.67 9.34
C GLU A 25 -20.74 -6.71 10.46
N ALA A 26 -20.45 -6.33 11.71
CA ALA A 26 -20.62 -7.20 12.86
C ALA A 26 -22.09 -7.62 13.03
N LYS A 27 -23.03 -6.69 12.85
CA LYS A 27 -24.47 -6.97 12.92
C LYS A 27 -24.89 -7.93 11.80
N LEU A 28 -24.50 -7.67 10.56
CA LEU A 28 -24.77 -8.55 9.42
C LEU A 28 -24.21 -9.96 9.67
N ARG A 29 -22.96 -10.06 10.11
CA ARG A 29 -22.29 -11.33 10.40
C ARG A 29 -23.03 -12.12 11.47
N ASN A 30 -23.45 -11.45 12.54
CA ASN A 30 -24.25 -12.06 13.60
C ASN A 30 -25.59 -12.55 13.07
N GLU A 31 -26.35 -11.71 12.37
CA GLU A 31 -27.66 -12.08 11.81
C GLU A 31 -27.54 -13.29 10.86
N VAL A 32 -26.59 -13.27 9.93
CA VAL A 32 -26.36 -14.38 9.00
C VAL A 32 -25.92 -15.64 9.73
N SER A 33 -25.10 -15.54 10.78
CA SER A 33 -24.65 -16.72 11.55
C SER A 33 -25.78 -17.46 12.28
N GLN A 34 -26.86 -16.75 12.63
CA GLN A 34 -28.03 -17.34 13.29
C GLN A 34 -29.00 -18.00 12.29
N MET A 35 -28.82 -17.76 10.99
CA MET A 35 -29.65 -18.35 9.96
C MET A 35 -29.14 -19.77 9.67
N GLU A 36 -29.91 -20.80 10.03
CA GLU A 36 -29.57 -22.21 9.75
C GLU A 36 -29.88 -22.64 8.29
N THR A 37 -29.70 -21.73 7.33
CA THR A 37 -30.02 -21.97 5.91
C THR A 37 -28.76 -22.25 5.09
N LYS A 38 -28.95 -22.85 3.91
CA LYS A 38 -27.85 -23.10 2.97
C LYS A 38 -27.29 -21.78 2.43
N GLU A 39 -28.17 -20.83 2.16
CA GLU A 39 -27.85 -19.50 1.65
C GLU A 39 -26.99 -18.72 2.65
N ALA A 40 -27.30 -18.81 3.96
CA ALA A 40 -26.53 -18.16 5.00
C ALA A 40 -25.09 -18.67 5.07
N LYS A 41 -24.89 -19.99 4.91
CA LYS A 41 -23.55 -20.59 4.82
C LYS A 41 -22.77 -20.05 3.62
N GLN A 42 -23.41 -19.93 2.46
CA GLN A 42 -22.79 -19.36 1.26
C GLN A 42 -22.41 -17.88 1.45
N VAL A 43 -23.25 -17.10 2.13
CA VAL A 43 -22.93 -15.70 2.46
C VAL A 43 -21.75 -15.62 3.42
N MET A 44 -21.68 -16.48 4.44
CA MET A 44 -20.52 -16.52 5.34
C MET A 44 -19.23 -16.92 4.63
N GLU A 45 -19.26 -17.90 3.73
CA GLU A 45 -18.11 -18.28 2.91
C GLU A 45 -17.62 -17.10 2.05
N LEU A 46 -18.56 -16.33 1.46
CA LEU A 46 -18.23 -15.12 0.72
C LEU A 46 -17.55 -14.09 1.63
N ILE A 47 -18.14 -13.77 2.79
CA ILE A 47 -17.57 -12.81 3.75
C ILE A 47 -16.11 -13.17 4.08
N VAL A 48 -15.85 -14.42 4.47
CA VAL A 48 -14.49 -14.89 4.83
C VAL A 48 -13.52 -14.78 3.65
N SER A 49 -13.94 -15.20 2.46
CA SER A 49 -13.11 -15.11 1.25
C SER A 49 -12.73 -13.67 0.91
N TYR A 50 -13.66 -12.73 1.09
CA TYR A 50 -13.41 -11.31 0.83
C TYR A 50 -12.58 -10.63 1.92
N GLU A 51 -12.79 -10.95 3.19
CA GLU A 51 -11.93 -10.52 4.30
C GLU A 51 -10.47 -10.92 4.01
N GLN A 52 -10.26 -12.19 3.63
CA GLN A 52 -8.94 -12.69 3.27
C GLN A 52 -8.35 -11.98 2.04
N ARG A 53 -9.13 -11.83 0.96
CA ARG A 53 -8.70 -11.12 -0.24
C ARG A 53 -8.38 -9.64 0.03
N GLY A 54 -9.17 -8.99 0.89
CA GLY A 54 -8.95 -7.62 1.32
C GLY A 54 -7.64 -7.48 2.10
N MET A 55 -7.40 -8.38 3.05
CA MET A 55 -6.16 -8.44 3.82
C MET A 55 -4.94 -8.67 2.91
N GLU A 56 -5.00 -9.64 2.00
CA GLU A 56 -3.92 -9.92 1.04
C GLU A 56 -3.61 -8.71 0.16
N LYS A 57 -4.63 -8.05 -0.39
CA LYS A 57 -4.46 -6.81 -1.17
C LYS A 57 -3.82 -5.71 -0.32
N GLY A 58 -4.28 -5.53 0.92
CA GLY A 58 -3.75 -4.53 1.85
C GLY A 58 -2.27 -4.76 2.14
N ILE A 59 -1.88 -6.01 2.44
CA ILE A 59 -0.49 -6.40 2.66
C ILE A 59 0.36 -6.14 1.41
N GLN A 60 -0.10 -6.58 0.23
CA GLN A 60 0.63 -6.37 -1.03
C GLN A 60 0.84 -4.88 -1.34
N GLN A 61 -0.18 -4.06 -1.14
CA GLN A 61 -0.09 -2.61 -1.34
C GLN A 61 0.88 -1.98 -0.32
N GLY A 62 0.77 -2.36 0.96
CA GLY A 62 1.65 -1.87 2.02
C GLY A 62 3.11 -2.23 1.77
N VAL A 63 3.41 -3.47 1.41
CA VAL A 63 4.77 -3.93 1.07
C VAL A 63 5.29 -3.17 -0.15
N LYS A 64 4.52 -3.06 -1.23
CA LYS A 64 4.93 -2.35 -2.46
C LYS A 64 5.23 -0.87 -2.18
N GLN A 65 4.38 -0.20 -1.40
CA GLN A 65 4.58 1.19 -1.02
C GLN A 65 5.80 1.35 -0.12
N GLY A 66 5.94 0.50 0.90
CA GLY A 66 7.07 0.49 1.82
C GLY A 66 8.40 0.27 1.10
N MET A 67 8.48 -0.70 0.19
CA MET A 67 9.68 -0.94 -0.62
C MET A 67 10.02 0.23 -1.53
N LYS A 68 9.02 0.86 -2.17
CA LYS A 68 9.23 2.03 -3.04
C LYS A 68 9.78 3.21 -2.23
N GLN A 69 9.16 3.52 -1.09
CA GLN A 69 9.59 4.60 -0.20
C GLN A 69 10.99 4.33 0.38
N GLY A 70 11.23 3.11 0.88
CA GLY A 70 12.52 2.70 1.43
C GLY A 70 13.64 2.77 0.39
N ARG A 71 13.41 2.29 -0.83
CA ARG A 71 14.38 2.39 -1.93
C ARG A 71 14.68 3.84 -2.28
N GLN A 72 13.67 4.69 -2.41
CA GLN A 72 13.87 6.10 -2.74
C GLN A 72 14.67 6.82 -1.65
N LYS A 73 14.31 6.60 -0.38
CA LYS A 73 15.03 7.17 0.77
C LYS A 73 16.48 6.69 0.82
N GLY A 74 16.73 5.39 0.64
CA GLY A 74 18.08 4.84 0.64
C GLY A 74 18.95 5.36 -0.52
N ILE A 75 18.38 5.54 -1.71
CA ILE A 75 19.10 6.17 -2.84
C ILE A 75 19.44 7.62 -2.51
N GLU A 76 18.51 8.37 -1.92
CA GLU A 76 18.74 9.76 -1.56
C GLU A 76 19.80 9.90 -0.46
N GLU A 77 19.69 9.13 0.62
CA GLU A 77 20.68 9.08 1.71
C GLU A 77 22.06 8.68 1.17
N GLY A 78 22.14 7.65 0.33
CA GLY A 78 23.38 7.22 -0.30
C GLY A 78 24.03 8.30 -1.18
N LYS A 79 23.23 9.06 -1.94
CA LYS A 79 23.73 10.21 -2.72
C LYS A 79 24.31 11.30 -1.81
N LEU A 80 23.62 11.62 -0.70
CA LEU A 80 24.11 12.63 0.25
C LEU A 80 25.39 12.18 0.95
N ASP A 81 25.51 10.90 1.30
CA ASP A 81 26.74 10.35 1.89
C ASP A 81 27.93 10.42 0.94
N VAL A 82 27.71 10.18 -0.37
CA VAL A 82 28.75 10.39 -1.39
C VAL A 82 29.17 11.86 -1.44
N VAL A 83 28.22 12.80 -1.48
CA VAL A 83 28.52 14.24 -1.46
C VAL A 83 29.34 14.63 -0.23
N LYS A 84 28.95 14.19 0.98
CA LYS A 84 29.71 14.45 2.22
C LYS A 84 31.16 14.00 2.10
N ARG A 85 31.40 12.80 1.54
CA ARG A 85 32.75 12.26 1.35
C ARG A 85 33.54 13.04 0.31
N MET A 86 32.90 13.52 -0.76
CA MET A 86 33.55 14.36 -1.76
C MET A 86 33.95 15.72 -1.18
N LEU A 87 33.04 16.38 -0.44
CA LEU A 87 33.34 17.63 0.27
C LEU A 87 34.49 17.44 1.27
N ALA A 88 34.48 16.36 2.05
CA ALA A 88 35.56 16.05 2.99
C ALA A 88 36.92 15.79 2.32
N LYS A 89 36.92 15.38 1.05
CA LYS A 89 38.12 15.22 0.22
C LYS A 89 38.56 16.51 -0.48
N GLY A 90 37.84 17.62 -0.29
CA GLY A 90 38.18 18.92 -0.86
C GLY A 90 37.69 19.16 -2.28
N TYR A 91 36.74 18.36 -2.78
CA TYR A 91 36.07 18.65 -4.05
C TYR A 91 35.21 19.91 -3.89
N ASP A 92 35.29 20.82 -4.87
CA ASP A 92 34.43 21.99 -4.92
C ASP A 92 32.99 21.64 -5.37
N VAL A 93 32.07 22.58 -5.15
CA VAL A 93 30.63 22.38 -5.34
C VAL A 93 30.28 22.18 -6.82
N ASP A 94 30.98 22.85 -7.73
CA ASP A 94 30.74 22.73 -9.18
C ASP A 94 31.17 21.35 -9.67
N THR A 95 32.34 20.87 -9.24
CA THR A 95 32.80 19.50 -9.54
C THR A 95 31.84 18.45 -9.00
N ILE A 96 31.30 18.62 -7.78
CA ILE A 96 30.31 17.69 -7.22
C ILE A 96 28.99 17.74 -8.00
N HIS A 97 28.54 18.94 -8.40
CA HIS A 97 27.34 19.11 -9.23
C HIS A 97 27.48 18.35 -10.55
N GLU A 98 28.61 18.51 -11.24
CA GLU A 98 28.89 17.82 -12.51
C GLU A 98 28.93 16.28 -12.35
N LEU A 99 29.59 15.77 -11.30
CA LEU A 99 29.78 14.33 -11.11
C LEU A 99 28.53 13.61 -10.59
N THR A 100 27.70 14.29 -9.79
CA THR A 100 26.54 13.67 -9.13
C THR A 100 25.20 14.03 -9.78
N GLY A 101 25.17 15.09 -10.60
CA GLY A 101 23.95 15.68 -11.15
C GLY A 101 23.00 16.26 -10.10
N LEU A 102 23.47 16.45 -8.86
CA LEU A 102 22.68 17.04 -7.79
C LEU A 102 22.63 18.56 -7.92
N PRO A 103 21.48 19.22 -7.66
CA PRO A 103 21.41 20.67 -7.65
C PRO A 103 22.42 21.27 -6.66
N VAL A 104 23.04 22.39 -7.06
CA VAL A 104 24.01 23.12 -6.23
C VAL A 104 23.42 23.44 -4.86
N GLU A 105 22.15 23.84 -4.79
CA GLU A 105 21.47 24.16 -3.52
C GLU A 105 21.40 22.95 -2.58
N LYS A 106 21.27 21.74 -3.15
CA LYS A 106 21.23 20.50 -2.36
C LYS A 106 22.62 20.12 -1.84
N ILE A 107 23.67 20.41 -2.60
CA ILE A 107 25.06 20.18 -2.19
C ILE A 107 25.45 21.16 -1.08
N GLU A 108 25.10 22.45 -1.22
CA GLU A 108 25.38 23.47 -0.21
C GLU A 108 24.70 23.18 1.14
N ARG A 109 23.46 22.67 1.13
CA ARG A 109 22.77 22.22 2.36
C ARG A 109 23.45 21.05 3.08
N VAL A 110 24.33 20.32 2.41
CA VAL A 110 25.11 19.23 3.03
C VAL A 110 26.38 19.76 3.68
N LYS A 111 26.89 20.89 3.19
CA LYS A 111 28.09 21.57 3.67
C LYS A 111 27.82 22.36 4.97
N GLY A 112 26.58 22.81 5.19
CA GLY A 112 26.14 23.59 6.36
C GLY A 112 24.71 23.32 6.76
#